data_AF-A0A2Z7BV17-F1
#
_entry.id   AF-A0A2Z7BV17-F1
#
_cell.length_a   1.000
_cell.length_b   1.000
_cell.length_c   1.000
_cell.angle_alpha   90.00
_cell.angle_beta   90.00
_cell.angle_gamma   90.00
#
_symmetry.space_group_name_H-M   'P 1'
#
loop_
_entity.id
_entity.type
_entity.pdbx_description
1 polymer ?
#
loop_
_entity_poly.entity_id
_entity_poly.type
_entity_poly.pdbx_seq_one_letter_code
_entity_poly.pdbx_strand_id
1 'polypeptide(L)'
;MLASTSVHRKIRNLHKEDLNLSEWCSVKTTIERYKKASSDSSNNGSVAEANTQYYQQEASKLRAQISNLQNHNRNMIGESLGGLTLRELKNLETKVERGISRIRSKKNELLFAEIEYMQKRQEIDLHHNNQYLRAKIAETERAQQQHVSLMPANACDYELVPHQPFDARNYLQVNELHQDNDHFPREDPPSLQLV
;
A
#
# COMPACT_ATOMS: atom_id res chain seq x y z
N MET A 1 27.80 23.13 -96.66
CA MET A 1 28.74 22.71 -95.58
C MET A 1 28.07 22.61 -94.20
N LEU A 2 27.17 23.52 -93.79
CA LEU A 2 26.53 23.51 -92.47
C LEU A 2 25.68 22.26 -92.13
N ALA A 3 25.00 21.66 -93.12
CA ALA A 3 24.22 20.44 -92.92
C ALA A 3 25.08 19.22 -92.53
N SER A 4 26.28 19.09 -93.10
CA SER A 4 27.22 18.00 -92.79
C SER A 4 27.72 18.08 -91.34
N THR A 5 27.99 19.30 -90.86
CA THR A 5 28.41 19.54 -89.46
C THR A 5 27.29 19.25 -88.46
N SER A 6 26.03 19.52 -88.83
CA SER A 6 24.86 19.23 -87.99
C SER A 6 24.60 17.73 -87.85
N VAL A 7 24.66 17.00 -88.97
CA VAL A 7 24.51 15.53 -88.98
C VAL A 7 25.63 14.87 -88.17
N HIS A 8 26.88 15.30 -88.36
CA HIS A 8 28.01 14.75 -87.60
C HIS A 8 27.89 15.00 -86.09
N ARG A 9 27.36 16.16 -85.68
CA ARG A 9 27.08 16.47 -84.27
C ARG A 9 25.97 15.59 -83.69
N LYS A 10 24.90 15.34 -84.46
CA LYS A 10 23.78 14.50 -84.03
C LYS A 10 24.20 13.04 -83.85
N ILE A 11 24.98 12.49 -84.78
CA ILE A 11 25.52 11.12 -84.71
C ILE A 11 26.41 10.96 -83.47
N ARG A 12 27.28 11.94 -83.19
CA ARG A 12 28.15 11.92 -82.00
C ARG A 12 27.37 11.93 -80.69
N ASN A 13 26.25 12.66 -80.63
CA ASN A 13 25.40 12.70 -79.45
C ASN A 13 24.63 11.39 -79.25
N LEU A 14 24.08 10.80 -80.31
CA LEU A 14 23.40 9.50 -80.23
C LEU A 14 24.35 8.40 -79.73
N HIS A 15 25.60 8.38 -80.24
CA HIS A 15 26.60 7.42 -79.79
C HIS A 15 26.94 7.58 -78.30
N LYS A 16 26.98 8.81 -77.78
CA LYS A 16 27.19 9.06 -76.34
C LYS A 16 26.03 8.57 -75.48
N GLU A 17 24.80 8.76 -75.94
CA GLU A 17 23.59 8.26 -75.27
C GLU A 17 23.59 6.73 -75.23
N ASP A 18 23.92 6.06 -76.33
CA ASP A 18 24.00 4.59 -76.42
C ASP A 18 25.10 4.02 -75.50
N LEU A 19 26.27 4.67 -75.44
CA LEU A 19 27.33 4.28 -74.51
C LEU A 19 26.88 4.43 -73.05
N ASN A 20 26.25 5.56 -72.70
CA ASN A 20 25.69 5.76 -71.36
C ASN A 20 24.63 4.70 -71.04
N LEU A 21 23.74 4.37 -71.98
CA LEU A 21 22.72 3.35 -71.78
C LEU A 21 23.33 1.96 -71.57
N SER A 22 24.39 1.64 -72.31
CA SER A 22 25.12 0.37 -72.18
C SER A 22 25.84 0.25 -70.84
N GLU A 23 26.41 1.34 -70.35
CA GLU A 23 27.05 1.40 -69.03
C GLU A 23 26.01 1.35 -67.90
N TRP A 24 24.84 1.96 -68.11
CA TRP A 24 23.75 1.98 -67.14
C TRP A 24 23.00 0.64 -67.05
N CYS A 25 22.90 -0.10 -68.16
CA CYS A 25 22.32 -1.45 -68.20
C CYS A 25 23.34 -2.57 -67.95
N SER A 26 24.62 -2.25 -67.75
CA SER A 26 25.61 -3.27 -67.43
C SER A 26 25.23 -4.00 -66.13
N VAL A 27 25.46 -5.32 -66.15
CA VAL A 27 25.16 -6.22 -65.03
C VAL A 27 25.88 -5.75 -63.77
N LYS A 28 27.11 -5.24 -63.90
CA LYS A 28 27.91 -4.73 -62.78
C LYS A 28 27.25 -3.54 -62.08
N THR A 29 26.84 -2.53 -62.85
CA THR A 29 26.16 -1.31 -62.36
C THR A 29 24.80 -1.64 -61.75
N THR A 30 24.09 -2.60 -62.33
CA THR A 30 22.82 -3.09 -61.78
C THR A 30 23.00 -3.82 -60.45
N ILE A 31 24.03 -4.67 -60.33
CA ILE A 31 24.40 -5.33 -59.07
C ILE A 31 24.83 -4.30 -58.02
N GLU A 32 25.65 -3.31 -58.37
CA GLU A 32 26.06 -2.25 -57.43
C GLU A 32 24.86 -1.44 -56.91
N ARG A 33 23.93 -1.07 -57.78
CA ARG A 33 22.68 -0.39 -57.38
C ARG A 33 21.82 -1.27 -56.47
N TYR A 34 21.69 -2.56 -56.78
CA TYR A 34 20.93 -3.50 -55.95
C TYR A 34 21.57 -3.65 -54.57
N LYS A 35 22.90 -3.84 -54.50
CA LYS A 35 23.64 -3.92 -53.24
C LYS A 35 23.45 -2.67 -52.40
N LYS A 36 23.55 -1.48 -53.02
CA LYS A 36 23.34 -0.20 -52.35
C LYS A 36 21.92 -0.04 -51.80
N ALA A 37 20.91 -0.37 -52.61
CA ALA A 37 19.51 -0.31 -52.17
C ALA A 37 19.21 -1.32 -51.03
N SER A 38 19.83 -2.51 -51.07
CA SER A 38 19.67 -3.53 -50.03
C SER A 38 20.39 -3.18 -48.72
N SER A 39 21.54 -2.50 -48.78
CA SER A 39 22.24 -2.01 -47.57
C SER A 39 21.50 -0.86 -46.91
N ASP A 40 20.87 0.03 -47.69
CA ASP A 40 20.10 1.16 -47.15
C ASP A 40 18.83 0.69 -46.40
N SER A 41 18.23 -0.43 -46.81
CA SER A 41 17.13 -1.07 -46.08
C SER A 41 17.52 -1.59 -44.69
N SER A 42 18.79 -1.92 -44.46
CA SER A 42 19.29 -2.36 -43.16
C SER A 42 19.52 -1.19 -42.19
N ASN A 43 19.45 0.05 -42.69
CA ASN A 43 19.79 1.25 -41.92
C ASN A 43 18.56 1.88 -41.22
N ASN A 44 17.35 1.45 -41.60
CA ASN A 44 16.15 1.66 -40.79
C ASN A 44 16.03 0.45 -39.86
N GLY A 45 16.40 0.62 -38.59
CA GLY A 45 16.43 -0.46 -37.60
C GLY A 45 15.19 -1.34 -37.70
N SER A 46 15.40 -2.66 -37.62
CA SER A 46 14.33 -3.65 -37.78
C SER A 46 13.18 -3.36 -36.80
N VAL A 47 11.95 -3.77 -37.13
CA VAL A 47 10.80 -3.69 -36.20
C VAL A 47 11.13 -4.31 -34.84
N ALA A 48 11.97 -5.36 -34.83
CA ALA A 48 12.47 -5.99 -33.60
C ALA A 48 13.39 -5.07 -32.77
N GLU A 49 14.26 -4.29 -33.43
CA GLU A 49 15.13 -3.32 -32.75
C GLU A 49 14.33 -2.14 -32.22
N ALA A 50 13.37 -1.62 -33.00
CA ALA A 50 12.46 -0.57 -32.55
C ALA A 50 11.64 -1.00 -31.31
N ASN A 51 11.12 -2.24 -31.30
CA ASN A 51 10.43 -2.80 -30.14
C ASN A 51 11.36 -2.96 -28.93
N THR A 52 12.60 -3.41 -29.16
CA THR A 52 13.58 -3.56 -28.07
C THR A 52 13.90 -2.22 -27.43
N GLN A 53 14.14 -1.18 -28.24
CA GLN A 53 14.38 0.18 -27.75
C GLN A 53 13.17 0.75 -26.99
N TYR A 54 11.95 0.49 -27.48
CA TYR A 54 10.73 0.89 -26.80
C TYR A 54 10.63 0.27 -25.40
N TYR A 55 10.79 -1.06 -25.28
CA TYR A 55 10.72 -1.72 -23.98
C TYR A 55 11.86 -1.31 -23.04
N GLN A 56 13.05 -1.04 -23.57
CA GLN A 56 14.16 -0.51 -22.78
C GLN A 56 13.85 0.89 -22.24
N GLN A 57 13.18 1.74 -23.03
CA GLN A 57 12.74 3.06 -22.59
C GLN A 57 11.65 2.96 -21.51
N GLU A 58 10.65 2.09 -21.69
CA GLU A 58 9.60 1.87 -20.69
C GLU A 58 10.17 1.31 -19.38
N ALA A 59 11.09 0.34 -19.46
CA ALA A 59 11.78 -0.18 -18.28
C ALA A 59 12.56 0.92 -17.55
N SER A 60 13.22 1.82 -18.28
CA SER A 60 13.95 2.95 -17.71
C SER A 60 13.01 3.94 -17.02
N LYS A 61 11.85 4.24 -17.61
CA LYS A 61 10.82 5.09 -17.00
C LYS A 61 10.29 4.47 -15.70
N LEU A 62 10.00 3.16 -15.70
CA LEU A 62 9.54 2.45 -14.51
C LEU A 62 10.58 2.46 -13.39
N ARG A 63 11.86 2.21 -13.71
CA ARG A 63 12.95 2.30 -12.72
C ARG A 63 13.06 3.69 -12.11
N ALA A 64 12.93 4.74 -12.92
CA ALA A 64 12.94 6.12 -12.42
C ALA A 64 11.74 6.40 -11.49
N GLN A 65 10.55 5.91 -11.84
CA GLN A 65 9.36 6.02 -10.97
C GLN A 65 9.54 5.30 -9.63
N ILE A 66 10.09 4.07 -9.65
CA ILE A 66 10.38 3.31 -8.43
C ILE A 66 11.38 4.08 -7.56
N SER A 67 12.48 4.56 -8.14
CA SER A 67 13.49 5.32 -7.40
C SER A 67 12.91 6.60 -6.78
N ASN A 68 12.05 7.31 -7.52
CA ASN A 68 11.36 8.50 -7.01
C ASN A 68 10.41 8.17 -5.85
N LEU A 69 9.64 7.08 -5.94
CA LEU A 69 8.75 6.64 -4.87
C LEU A 69 9.53 6.21 -3.62
N GLN A 70 10.64 5.50 -3.79
CA GLN A 70 11.51 5.11 -2.68
C GLN A 70 12.15 6.32 -2.00
N ASN A 71 12.66 7.28 -2.76
CA ASN A 71 13.14 8.56 -2.23
C ASN A 71 12.04 9.32 -1.49
N HIS A 72 10.83 9.35 -2.04
CA HIS A 72 9.70 10.00 -1.40
C HIS A 72 9.36 9.34 -0.05
N ASN A 73 9.34 8.02 0.02
CA ASN A 73 9.11 7.28 1.26
C ASN A 73 10.21 7.56 2.30
N ARG A 74 11.49 7.55 1.91
CA ARG A 74 12.60 7.94 2.79
C ARG A 74 12.41 9.33 3.36
N ASN A 75 12.07 10.29 2.52
CA ASN A 75 11.80 11.66 2.99
C ASN A 75 10.62 11.69 3.97
N MET A 76 9.53 10.96 3.70
CA MET A 76 8.34 10.89 4.57
C MET A 76 8.65 10.32 5.97
N ILE A 77 9.67 9.47 6.10
CA ILE A 77 10.13 8.94 7.40
C ILE A 77 11.29 9.75 8.02
N GLY A 78 11.69 10.85 7.37
CA GLY A 78 12.72 11.76 7.88
C GLY A 78 14.16 11.44 7.44
N GLU A 79 14.34 10.54 6.47
CA GLU A 79 15.65 10.18 5.92
C GLU A 79 16.00 10.99 4.66
N SER A 80 17.29 11.08 4.32
CA SER A 80 17.80 11.67 3.06
C SER A 80 17.32 13.11 2.75
N LEU A 81 17.03 13.91 3.77
CA LEU A 81 16.45 15.25 3.61
C LEU A 81 17.41 16.33 3.08
N GLY A 82 18.72 16.08 3.10
CA GLY A 82 19.75 17.08 2.76
C GLY A 82 19.69 17.60 1.31
N GLY A 83 19.00 16.89 0.41
CA GLY A 83 18.79 17.31 -0.98
C GLY A 83 17.54 18.17 -1.21
N LEU A 84 16.70 18.38 -0.19
CA LEU A 84 15.46 19.13 -0.31
C LEU A 84 15.66 20.62 -0.08
N THR A 85 14.99 21.44 -0.88
CA THR A 85 14.89 22.88 -0.63
C THR A 85 14.00 23.18 0.58
N LEU A 86 14.16 24.36 1.19
CA LEU A 86 13.32 24.79 2.32
C LEU A 86 11.81 24.72 2.00
N ARG A 87 11.43 25.05 0.76
CA ARG A 87 10.04 24.98 0.30
C ARG A 87 9.54 23.53 0.28
N GLU A 88 10.34 22.61 -0.23
CA GLU A 88 10.00 21.18 -0.26
C GLU A 88 9.92 20.59 1.14
N LEU A 89 10.82 20.99 2.04
CA LEU A 89 10.82 20.56 3.42
C LEU A 89 9.55 21.02 4.17
N LYS A 90 9.13 22.29 4.00
CA LYS A 90 7.86 22.78 4.55
C LYS A 90 6.64 22.03 4.00
N ASN A 91 6.66 21.71 2.71
CA ASN A 91 5.59 20.92 2.10
C ASN A 91 5.53 19.50 2.67
N LEU A 92 6.70 18.88 2.91
CA LEU A 92 6.83 17.56 3.52
C LEU A 92 6.31 17.56 4.96
N GLU A 93 6.76 18.52 5.77
CA GLU A 93 6.30 18.73 7.16
C GLU A 93 4.78 18.86 7.21
N THR A 94 4.20 19.72 6.37
CA THR A 94 2.74 19.91 6.29
C THR A 94 2.00 18.61 5.95
N LYS A 95 2.55 17.79 5.05
CA LYS A 95 1.94 16.49 4.69
C LYS A 95 1.99 15.52 5.86
N VAL A 96 3.13 15.41 6.54
CA VAL A 96 3.32 14.54 7.70
C VAL A 96 2.39 14.97 8.84
N GLU A 97 2.34 16.25 9.17
CA GLU A 97 1.48 16.79 10.24
C GLU A 97 0.00 16.49 9.97
N ARG A 98 -0.47 16.66 8.72
CA ARG A 98 -1.84 16.30 8.34
C ARG A 98 -2.12 14.80 8.48
N GLY A 99 -1.15 13.96 8.12
CA GLY A 99 -1.24 12.50 8.31
C GLY A 99 -1.38 12.12 9.78
N ILE A 100 -0.50 12.66 10.64
CA ILE A 100 -0.51 12.44 12.09
C ILE A 100 -1.83 12.92 12.70
N SER A 101 -2.29 14.11 12.33
CA SER A 101 -3.55 14.67 12.82
C SER A 101 -4.75 13.79 12.47
N ARG A 102 -4.81 13.23 11.26
CA ARG A 102 -5.86 12.27 10.85
C ARG A 102 -5.81 10.98 11.66
N ILE A 103 -4.62 10.41 11.86
CA ILE A 103 -4.44 9.19 12.66
C ILE A 103 -4.90 9.43 14.10
N ARG A 104 -4.48 10.54 14.71
CA ARG A 104 -4.86 10.92 16.08
C ARG A 104 -6.38 11.09 16.19
N SER A 105 -6.99 11.81 15.25
CA SER A 105 -8.45 11.99 15.22
C SER A 105 -9.18 10.65 15.13
N LYS A 106 -8.74 9.73 14.26
CA LYS A 106 -9.38 8.41 14.14
C LYS A 106 -9.19 7.55 15.38
N LYS A 107 -8.00 7.58 16.00
CA LYS A 107 -7.76 6.89 17.27
C LYS A 107 -8.69 7.41 18.38
N ASN A 108 -8.84 8.73 18.48
CA ASN A 108 -9.74 9.33 19.47
C ASN A 108 -11.20 8.96 19.21
N GLU A 109 -11.65 9.00 17.95
CA GLU A 109 -13.01 8.57 17.57
C GLU A 109 -13.30 7.13 18.03
N LEU A 110 -12.38 6.20 17.74
CA LEU A 110 -12.53 4.79 18.15
C LEU A 110 -12.49 4.62 19.67
N LEU A 111 -11.61 5.36 20.36
CA LEU A 111 -11.51 5.32 21.81
C LEU A 111 -12.80 5.80 22.48
N PHE A 112 -13.40 6.89 21.98
CA PHE A 112 -14.66 7.39 22.49
C PHE A 112 -15.82 6.42 22.24
N ALA A 113 -15.87 5.79 21.06
CA ALA A 113 -16.85 4.77 20.76
C ALA A 113 -16.73 3.56 21.72
N GLU A 114 -15.50 3.13 22.04
CA GLU A 114 -15.25 2.04 22.98
C GLU A 114 -15.67 2.41 24.41
N ILE A 115 -15.36 3.63 24.86
CA ILE A 115 -15.79 4.13 26.18
C ILE A 115 -17.32 4.13 26.28
N GLU A 116 -18.01 4.66 25.26
CA GLU A 116 -19.47 4.70 25.22
C GLU A 116 -20.07 3.29 25.23
N TYR A 117 -19.50 2.36 24.46
CA TYR A 117 -19.91 0.96 24.45
C TYR A 117 -19.79 0.31 25.82
N MET A 118 -18.64 0.48 26.48
CA MET A 118 -18.41 -0.07 27.83
C MET A 118 -19.36 0.52 28.87
N GLN A 119 -19.58 1.84 28.85
CA GLN A 119 -20.51 2.52 29.75
C GLN A 119 -21.94 2.00 29.57
N LYS A 120 -22.40 1.87 28.32
CA LYS A 120 -23.75 1.37 28.02
C LYS A 120 -23.94 -0.09 28.46
N ARG A 121 -22.93 -0.94 28.26
CA ARG A 121 -22.94 -2.32 28.74
C ARG A 121 -22.99 -2.39 30.27
N GLN A 122 -22.27 -1.50 30.95
CA GLN A 122 -22.32 -1.40 32.40
C GLN A 122 -23.68 -0.92 32.91
N GLU A 123 -24.25 0.10 32.27
CA GLU A 123 -25.54 0.65 32.67
C GLU A 123 -26.69 -0.31 32.41
N ILE A 124 -26.68 -1.05 31.31
CA ILE A 124 -27.79 -1.93 30.95
C ILE A 124 -27.59 -3.31 31.55
N ASP A 125 -26.56 -4.03 31.16
CA ASP A 125 -26.46 -5.47 31.47
C ASP A 125 -26.10 -5.69 32.93
N LEU A 126 -25.09 -4.96 33.42
CA LEU A 126 -24.61 -5.12 34.80
C LEU A 126 -25.65 -4.60 35.80
N HIS A 127 -26.24 -3.43 35.58
CA HIS A 127 -27.25 -2.89 36.48
C HIS A 127 -28.53 -3.75 36.50
N HIS A 128 -29.03 -4.21 35.34
CA HIS A 128 -30.21 -5.08 35.29
C HIS A 128 -29.95 -6.42 35.97
N ASN A 129 -28.81 -7.07 35.68
CA ASN A 129 -28.45 -8.34 36.31
C ASN A 129 -28.29 -8.18 37.83
N ASN A 130 -27.67 -7.09 38.30
CA ASN A 130 -27.52 -6.86 39.73
C ASN A 130 -28.87 -6.64 40.43
N GLN A 131 -29.76 -5.85 39.83
CA GLN A 131 -31.12 -5.66 40.35
C GLN A 131 -31.91 -6.98 40.39
N TYR A 132 -31.84 -7.77 39.33
CA TYR A 132 -32.50 -9.09 39.25
C TYR A 132 -32.01 -10.02 40.37
N LEU A 133 -30.68 -10.11 40.58
CA LEU A 133 -30.10 -10.93 41.63
C LEU A 133 -30.52 -10.46 43.03
N ARG A 134 -30.54 -9.14 43.29
CA ARG A 134 -31.02 -8.58 44.56
C ARG A 134 -32.48 -8.95 44.83
N ALA A 135 -33.33 -8.87 43.81
CA ALA A 135 -34.73 -9.28 43.94
C ALA A 135 -34.85 -10.79 44.25
N LYS A 136 -34.05 -11.63 43.60
CA LYS A 136 -34.05 -13.08 43.83
C LYS A 136 -33.54 -13.48 45.22
N ILE A 137 -32.52 -12.78 45.73
CA ILE A 137 -32.02 -12.96 47.10
C ILE A 137 -33.14 -12.64 48.09
N ALA A 138 -33.77 -11.47 47.97
CA ALA A 138 -34.85 -11.06 48.86
C ALA A 138 -36.05 -12.04 48.84
N GLU A 139 -36.39 -12.60 47.67
CA GLU A 139 -37.43 -13.63 47.58
C GLU A 139 -37.03 -14.93 48.29
N THR A 140 -35.78 -15.36 48.11
CA THR A 140 -35.25 -16.58 48.75
C THR A 140 -35.20 -16.43 50.27
N GLU A 141 -34.76 -15.27 50.77
CA GLU A 141 -34.76 -14.95 52.21
C GLU A 141 -36.17 -14.98 52.80
N ARG A 142 -37.17 -14.42 52.09
CA ARG A 142 -38.57 -14.49 52.53
C ARG A 142 -39.10 -15.92 52.56
N ALA A 143 -38.79 -16.73 51.56
CA ALA A 143 -39.19 -18.14 51.52
C ALA A 143 -38.54 -18.95 52.66
N GLN A 144 -37.26 -18.69 52.97
CA GLN A 144 -36.57 -19.31 54.11
C GLN A 144 -37.20 -18.91 55.45
N GLN A 145 -37.51 -17.62 55.65
CA GLN A 145 -38.20 -17.11 56.86
C GLN A 145 -39.58 -17.76 57.07
N GLN A 146 -40.32 -17.98 55.98
CA GLN A 146 -41.59 -18.71 56.04
C GLN A 146 -41.38 -20.19 56.39
N HIS A 147 -40.35 -20.84 55.85
CA HIS A 147 -40.05 -22.24 56.14
C HIS A 147 -39.62 -22.47 57.60
N VAL A 148 -38.79 -21.58 58.19
CA VAL A 148 -38.42 -21.69 59.62
C VAL A 148 -39.58 -21.38 60.58
N SER A 149 -40.58 -20.59 60.17
CA SER A 149 -41.78 -20.33 60.98
C SER A 149 -42.72 -21.54 61.07
N LEU A 150 -42.57 -22.54 60.20
CA LEU A 150 -43.42 -23.75 60.19
C LEU A 150 -42.73 -24.99 60.81
N MET A 151 -41.51 -24.87 61.33
CA MET A 151 -40.83 -25.96 62.05
C MET A 151 -41.20 -25.96 63.55
N PRO A 152 -41.42 -27.12 64.19
CA PRO A 152 -41.70 -27.19 65.61
C PRO A 152 -40.45 -26.79 66.41
N ALA A 153 -40.64 -26.08 67.52
CA ALA A 153 -39.61 -25.37 68.32
C ALA A 153 -38.46 -26.23 68.91
N ASN A 154 -38.35 -27.50 68.54
CA ASN A 154 -37.46 -28.47 69.19
C ASN A 154 -36.43 -29.13 68.25
N ALA A 155 -36.19 -28.62 67.04
CA ALA A 155 -35.22 -29.26 66.14
C ALA A 155 -34.53 -28.30 65.14
N CYS A 156 -33.65 -27.40 65.60
CA CYS A 156 -32.43 -27.03 64.85
C CYS A 156 -31.58 -26.00 65.60
N ASP A 157 -30.52 -26.48 66.23
CA ASP A 157 -29.36 -25.67 66.62
C ASP A 157 -28.44 -25.59 65.39
N TYR A 158 -28.71 -24.64 64.49
CA TYR A 158 -27.77 -24.26 63.44
C TYR A 158 -27.60 -22.74 63.50
N GLU A 159 -26.40 -22.33 63.92
CA GLU A 159 -25.96 -20.95 63.99
C GLU A 159 -26.39 -20.14 62.75
N LEU A 160 -27.20 -19.11 62.96
CA LEU A 160 -27.31 -18.01 62.01
C LEU A 160 -25.96 -17.29 61.97
N VAL A 161 -25.10 -17.66 61.02
CA VAL A 161 -23.89 -16.90 60.71
C VAL A 161 -24.33 -15.51 60.22
N PRO A 162 -23.92 -14.40 60.86
CA PRO A 162 -24.33 -13.07 60.45
C PRO A 162 -23.85 -12.76 59.04
N HIS A 163 -24.77 -12.34 58.17
CA HIS A 163 -24.47 -11.85 56.83
C HIS A 163 -23.56 -10.61 56.94
N GLN A 164 -22.26 -10.78 56.69
CA GLN A 164 -21.32 -9.66 56.59
C GLN A 164 -21.66 -8.87 55.32
N PRO A 165 -21.63 -7.52 55.36
CA PRO A 165 -21.84 -6.71 54.16
C PRO A 165 -20.73 -7.00 53.15
N PHE A 166 -21.13 -7.40 51.94
CA PHE A 166 -20.21 -7.64 50.81
C PHE A 166 -19.50 -6.33 50.44
N ASP A 167 -18.20 -6.24 50.72
CA ASP A 167 -17.38 -5.07 50.39
C ASP A 167 -16.71 -5.23 49.03
N ALA A 168 -17.31 -4.61 48.01
CA ALA A 168 -16.84 -4.68 46.62
C ALA A 168 -15.48 -3.98 46.39
N ARG A 169 -14.96 -3.20 47.35
CA ARG A 169 -13.68 -2.50 47.21
C ARG A 169 -12.48 -3.44 47.07
N ASN A 170 -12.56 -4.64 47.64
CA ASN A 170 -11.44 -5.59 47.64
C ASN A 170 -11.19 -6.22 46.25
N TYR A 171 -12.19 -6.26 45.37
CA TYR A 171 -12.07 -6.96 44.08
C TYR A 171 -11.36 -6.15 43.00
N LEU A 172 -11.48 -4.82 43.02
CA LEU A 172 -10.88 -3.95 42.01
C LEU A 172 -9.37 -3.78 42.20
N GLN A 173 -8.87 -3.96 43.43
CA GLN A 173 -7.47 -3.71 43.76
C GLN A 173 -6.52 -4.82 43.28
N VAL A 174 -7.03 -6.03 43.00
CA VAL A 174 -6.21 -7.17 42.56
C VAL A 174 -5.84 -7.07 41.06
N ASN A 175 -6.57 -6.28 40.27
CA ASN A 175 -6.31 -6.15 38.83
C ASN A 175 -5.26 -5.07 38.48
N GLU A 176 -4.86 -4.21 39.41
CA GLU A 176 -3.91 -3.10 39.14
C GLU A 176 -2.44 -3.49 39.32
N LEU A 177 -2.12 -4.68 39.85
CA LEU A 177 -0.75 -5.11 40.11
C LEU A 177 -0.14 -6.04 39.04
N HIS A 178 -0.85 -6.34 37.95
CA HIS A 178 -0.27 -7.01 36.78
C HIS A 178 -0.14 -6.03 35.60
N GLN A 179 0.76 -5.07 35.76
CA GLN A 179 1.48 -4.48 34.63
C GLN A 179 2.77 -5.29 34.47
N ASP A 180 2.86 -6.10 33.43
CA ASP A 180 4.14 -6.42 32.81
C ASP A 180 3.96 -6.81 31.33
N ASN A 181 4.29 -5.82 30.48
CA ASN A 181 5.20 -6.01 29.36
C ASN A 181 4.82 -6.97 28.20
N ASP A 182 3.82 -6.61 27.38
CA ASP A 182 3.74 -7.12 26.00
C ASP A 182 4.53 -6.23 25.04
N HIS A 183 5.84 -6.46 25.01
CA HIS A 183 6.66 -6.18 23.83
C HIS A 183 6.18 -7.10 22.70
N PHE A 184 5.44 -6.57 21.72
CA PHE A 184 5.30 -7.25 20.43
C PHE A 184 6.66 -7.25 19.72
N PRO A 185 7.32 -8.40 19.48
CA PRO A 185 8.42 -8.43 18.55
C PRO A 185 7.82 -8.30 17.15
N ARG A 186 8.27 -7.25 16.46
CA ARG A 186 8.02 -7.04 15.04
C ARG A 186 8.79 -8.11 14.27
N GLU A 187 8.11 -9.17 13.86
CA GLU A 187 8.65 -10.12 12.87
C GLU A 187 8.45 -9.52 11.47
N ASP A 188 9.46 -8.82 10.97
CA ASP A 188 9.57 -8.55 9.53
C ASP A 188 10.00 -9.86 8.84
N PRO A 189 9.29 -10.35 7.81
CA PRO A 189 9.81 -11.45 7.00
C PRO A 189 11.02 -10.97 6.17
N PRO A 190 12.07 -11.80 5.99
CA PRO A 190 13.25 -11.41 5.24
C PRO A 190 12.89 -11.10 3.79
N SER A 191 13.43 -9.99 3.29
CA SER A 191 13.34 -9.57 1.90
C SER A 191 13.88 -10.65 0.97
N LEU A 192 13.07 -11.05 -0.02
CA LEU A 192 13.52 -11.88 -1.12
C LEU A 192 14.55 -11.08 -1.95
N GLN A 193 15.82 -11.46 -1.83
CA GLN A 193 16.85 -11.02 -2.78
C GLN A 193 16.60 -11.74 -4.11
N LEU A 194 16.24 -10.98 -5.13
CA LEU A 194 16.27 -11.44 -6.52
C LEU A 194 17.69 -11.21 -7.05
N VAL A 195 18.39 -12.30 -7.36
CA VAL A 195 19.57 -12.32 -8.24
C VAL A 195 19.11 -12.18 -9.69
#